data_AF-A0A520EHD4-F1
#
_entry.id   AF-A0A520EHD4-F1
#
_cell.length_a   1.000
_cell.length_b   1.000
_cell.length_c   1.000
_cell.angle_alpha   90.00
_cell.angle_beta   90.00
_cell.angle_gamma   90.00
#
_symmetry.space_group_name_H-M   'P 1'
#
loop_
_entity.id
_entity.type
_entity.pdbx_description
1 polymer ?
#
loop_
_entity_poly.entity_id
_entity_poly.type
_entity_poly.pdbx_seq_one_letter_code
_entity_poly.pdbx_strand_id
1 'polypeptide(L)'
;GDAGLVLMLFEKSLYEGFAGTTLSEIPSGSEVLFSFDAESPEEVDDLAKKVVDAGGSIYGEPGYKDGWMYGCGFIDLDGQRWSILYMDFGKMPLG
;
A
#
# COMPACT_ATOMS: atom_id res chain seq x y z
N GLY A 1 -11.08 2.88 5.36
CA GLY A 1 -11.15 3.52 6.70
C GLY A 1 -11.98 4.79 6.64
N ASP A 2 -12.95 4.93 7.54
CA ASP A 2 -13.92 6.04 7.59
C ASP A 2 -13.32 7.43 7.87
N ALA A 3 -12.06 7.49 8.30
CA ALA A 3 -11.31 8.73 8.39
C ALA A 3 -10.73 9.05 7.01
N GLY A 4 -11.44 9.85 6.22
CA GLY A 4 -11.03 10.23 4.86
C GLY A 4 -9.58 10.73 4.78
N LEU A 5 -8.67 9.87 4.34
CA LEU A 5 -7.30 10.23 4.02
C LEU A 5 -7.27 10.76 2.59
N VAL A 6 -6.81 12.01 2.43
CA VAL A 6 -6.61 12.60 1.10
C VAL A 6 -5.17 12.35 0.69
N LEU A 7 -4.98 11.49 -0.31
CA LEU A 7 -3.71 11.32 -1.01
C LEU A 7 -3.70 12.22 -2.25
N MET A 8 -2.69 13.08 -2.36
CA MET A 8 -2.49 13.93 -3.53
C MET A 8 -1.25 13.47 -4.28
N LEU A 9 -1.43 13.12 -5.55
CA LEU A 9 -0.35 12.74 -6.45
C LEU A 9 -0.01 13.96 -7.31
N PHE A 10 1.26 14.36 -7.30
CA PHE A 10 1.75 15.50 -8.06
C PHE A 10 2.80 15.04 -9.07
N GLU A 11 2.90 15.74 -10.19
CA GLU A 11 4.07 15.62 -11.06
C GLU A 11 5.33 16.04 -10.27
N LYS A 12 6.46 15.34 -10.48
CA LYS A 12 7.74 15.61 -9.81
C LYS A 12 8.10 17.09 -9.79
N SER A 13 8.03 17.76 -10.94
CA SER A 13 8.36 19.18 -11.10
C SER A 13 7.52 20.10 -10.21
N LEU A 14 6.22 19.80 -10.09
CA LEU A 14 5.27 20.53 -9.25
C LEU A 14 5.51 20.26 -7.77
N TYR A 15 5.78 18.98 -7.42
CA TYR A 15 6.11 18.59 -6.05
C TYR A 15 7.37 19.31 -5.55
N GLU A 16 8.46 19.29 -6.32
CA GLU A 16 9.72 19.93 -5.92
C GLU A 16 9.55 21.44 -5.71
N GLY A 17 8.70 22.08 -6.54
CA GLY A 17 8.32 23.48 -6.37
C GLY A 17 7.57 23.78 -5.08
N PHE A 18 6.65 22.91 -4.66
CA PHE A 18 5.90 23.06 -3.40
C PHE A 18 6.71 22.66 -2.16
N ALA A 19 7.44 21.55 -2.24
CA ALA A 19 8.18 20.97 -1.12
C ALA A 19 9.52 21.67 -0.87
N GLY A 20 10.03 22.43 -1.84
CA GLY A 20 11.30 23.16 -1.72
C GLY A 20 12.52 22.24 -1.62
N THR A 21 12.39 20.99 -2.08
CA THR A 21 13.44 19.97 -2.08
C THR A 21 13.43 19.21 -3.39
N THR A 22 14.60 18.71 -3.80
CA THR A 22 14.72 17.83 -4.97
C THR A 22 14.52 16.38 -4.56
N LEU A 23 13.75 15.63 -5.35
CA LEU A 23 13.56 14.20 -5.14
C LEU A 23 14.75 13.42 -5.71
N SER A 24 15.20 12.42 -4.95
CA SER A 24 16.21 11.46 -5.41
C SER A 24 15.76 10.78 -6.70
N GLU A 25 16.68 10.63 -7.66
CA GLU A 25 16.48 9.86 -8.90
C GLU A 25 16.40 8.35 -8.63
N ILE A 26 16.89 7.89 -7.48
CA ILE A 26 16.83 6.50 -7.06
C ILE A 26 15.59 6.31 -6.18
N PRO A 27 14.59 5.49 -6.59
CA PRO A 27 13.46 5.15 -5.76
C PRO A 27 13.96 4.33 -4.57
N SER A 28 14.05 4.93 -3.39
CA SER A 28 14.38 4.20 -2.16
C SER A 28 13.14 3.55 -1.53
N GLY A 29 11.93 4.02 -1.89
CA GLY A 29 10.62 3.37 -1.70
C GLY A 29 10.22 3.02 -0.26
N SER A 30 11.05 3.37 0.72
CA SER A 30 11.00 2.79 2.07
C SER A 30 10.82 3.84 3.16
N GLU A 31 10.59 5.10 2.80
CA GLU A 31 10.42 6.20 3.78
C GLU A 31 9.03 6.20 4.42
N VAL A 32 8.01 5.79 3.65
CA VAL A 32 6.62 5.68 4.10
C VAL A 32 6.03 4.37 3.58
N LEU A 33 5.12 3.75 4.33
CA LEU A 33 4.30 2.62 3.89
C LEU A 33 2.84 3.00 4.15
N PHE A 34 2.04 3.06 3.10
CA PHE A 34 0.60 3.30 3.22
C PHE A 34 -0.15 1.96 3.23
N SER A 35 -1.17 1.85 4.08
CA SER A 35 -1.99 0.65 4.19
C SER A 35 -3.44 0.96 3.85
N PHE A 36 -4.00 0.22 2.89
CA PHE A 36 -5.41 0.21 2.59
C PHE A 36 -6.11 -0.87 3.40
N ASP A 37 -7.26 -0.52 3.94
CA ASP A 37 -8.16 -1.43 4.62
C ASP A 37 -9.05 -2.11 3.57
N ALA A 38 -9.13 -3.44 3.63
CA ALA A 38 -9.98 -4.28 2.79
C ALA A 38 -11.05 -4.96 3.65
N GLU A 39 -12.24 -5.13 3.11
CA GLU A 39 -13.41 -5.70 3.78
C GLU A 39 -13.38 -7.24 3.78
N SER A 40 -12.60 -7.87 2.90
CA SER A 40 -12.44 -9.33 2.86
C SER A 40 -11.08 -9.78 2.29
N PRO A 41 -10.64 -11.03 2.55
CA PRO A 41 -9.46 -11.62 1.90
C PRO A 41 -9.55 -11.61 0.37
N GLU A 42 -10.73 -11.87 -0.19
CA GLU A 42 -10.95 -11.85 -1.64
C GLU A 42 -10.75 -10.46 -2.24
N GLU A 43 -11.11 -9.41 -1.51
CA GLU A 43 -10.83 -8.03 -1.93
C GLU A 43 -9.32 -7.75 -1.97
N VAL A 44 -8.55 -8.30 -1.03
CA VAL A 44 -7.08 -8.22 -1.05
C VAL A 44 -6.53 -8.86 -2.33
N ASP A 45 -7.01 -10.06 -2.68
CA ASP A 45 -6.59 -10.77 -3.90
C ASP A 45 -6.94 -10.00 -5.17
N ASP A 46 -8.14 -9.45 -5.24
CA ASP A 46 -8.61 -8.71 -6.41
C ASP A 46 -7.90 -7.36 -6.57
N LEU A 47 -7.57 -6.68 -5.46
CA LEU A 47 -6.75 -5.48 -5.49
C LEU A 47 -5.30 -5.81 -5.89
N ALA A 48 -4.73 -6.91 -5.40
CA ALA A 48 -3.39 -7.36 -5.80
C ALA A 48 -3.30 -7.60 -7.32
N LYS A 49 -4.31 -8.25 -7.93
CA LYS A 49 -4.39 -8.42 -9.39
C LYS A 49 -4.42 -7.08 -10.12
N LYS A 50 -5.27 -6.14 -9.66
CA LYS A 50 -5.37 -4.79 -10.26
C LYS A 50 -4.05 -4.03 -10.19
N VAL A 51 -3.29 -4.20 -9.12
CA VAL A 51 -1.95 -3.59 -9.00
C VAL A 51 -1.01 -4.13 -10.08
N VAL A 52 -0.96 -5.45 -10.28
CA VAL A 52 -0.12 -6.08 -11.30
C VAL A 52 -0.55 -5.62 -12.70
N ASP A 53 -1.85 -5.62 -12.98
CA ASP A 53 -2.40 -5.17 -14.27
C ASP A 53 -2.09 -3.70 -14.56
N ALA A 54 -1.96 -2.87 -13.51
CA ALA A 54 -1.55 -1.47 -13.59
C ALA A 54 -0.02 -1.27 -13.69
N GLY A 55 0.78 -2.34 -13.67
CA GLY A 55 2.24 -2.31 -13.79
C GLY A 55 3.00 -2.20 -12.47
N GLY A 56 2.30 -2.26 -11.32
CA GLY A 56 2.92 -2.39 -10.01
C GLY A 56 3.52 -3.77 -9.79
N SER A 57 4.33 -3.92 -8.75
CA SER A 57 4.99 -5.20 -8.40
C SER A 57 4.62 -5.67 -7.00
N ILE A 58 4.34 -6.97 -6.86
CA ILE A 58 4.06 -7.60 -5.57
C ILE A 58 5.38 -7.93 -4.89
N TYR A 59 5.58 -7.45 -3.66
CA TYR A 59 6.73 -7.84 -2.82
C TYR A 59 6.31 -8.71 -1.63
N GLY A 60 5.03 -8.75 -1.31
CA GLY A 60 4.42 -9.64 -0.34
C GLY A 60 3.15 -10.24 -0.92
N GLU A 61 3.23 -11.53 -1.29
CA GLU A 61 2.09 -12.27 -1.85
C GLU A 61 0.88 -12.23 -0.89
N PRO A 62 -0.35 -12.19 -1.42
CA PRO A 62 -1.56 -12.31 -0.62
C PRO A 62 -1.53 -13.56 0.25
N GLY A 63 -1.76 -13.38 1.55
CA GLY A 63 -1.76 -14.51 2.47
C GLY A 63 -2.12 -14.15 3.91
N TYR A 64 -2.45 -15.20 4.67
CA TYR A 64 -2.71 -15.08 6.10
C TYR A 64 -1.41 -14.89 6.90
N LYS A 65 -1.49 -13.97 7.84
CA LYS A 65 -0.51 -13.68 8.89
C LYS A 65 -1.19 -13.90 10.22
N ASP A 66 -0.63 -14.78 11.03
CA ASP A 66 -1.09 -15.11 12.39
C ASP A 66 -2.58 -15.52 12.49
N GLY A 67 -3.21 -15.89 11.38
CA GLY A 67 -4.60 -16.40 11.32
C GLY A 67 -5.71 -15.35 11.47
N TRP A 68 -5.36 -14.08 11.74
CA TRP A 68 -6.31 -12.98 11.94
C TRP A 68 -6.13 -11.84 10.95
N MET A 69 -5.00 -11.79 10.25
CA MET A 69 -4.70 -10.77 9.23
C MET A 69 -4.50 -11.46 7.89
N TYR A 70 -5.13 -10.96 6.83
CA TYR A 70 -4.85 -11.35 5.45
C TYR A 70 -4.34 -10.12 4.71
N GLY A 71 -3.21 -10.22 4.02
CA GLY A 71 -2.64 -9.03 3.42
C GLY A 71 -1.71 -9.27 2.25
N CYS A 72 -1.50 -8.21 1.49
CA CYS A 72 -0.62 -8.14 0.33
C CYS A 72 0.23 -6.86 0.41
N GLY A 73 1.49 -6.94 0.02
CA GLY A 73 2.40 -5.80 -0.10
C GLY A 73 2.82 -5.58 -1.54
N PHE A 74 2.74 -4.33 -2.01
CA PHE A 74 3.12 -3.97 -3.38
C PHE A 74 3.90 -2.66 -3.49
N ILE A 75 4.61 -2.50 -4.61
CA ILE A 75 5.34 -1.31 -5.01
C ILE A 75 4.67 -0.74 -6.26
N ASP A 76 4.36 0.56 -6.25
CA ASP A 76 3.80 1.25 -7.41
C ASP A 76 4.87 1.66 -8.44
N LEU A 77 4.45 2.38 -9.49
CA LEU A 77 5.33 2.81 -10.58
C LEU A 77 6.41 3.82 -10.15
N ASP A 78 6.19 4.53 -9.05
CA ASP A 78 7.13 5.50 -8.48
C ASP A 78 8.07 4.87 -7.45
N GLY A 79 7.94 3.56 -7.21
CA GLY A 79 8.74 2.82 -6.24
C GLY A 79 8.22 2.92 -4.80
N GLN A 80 7.09 3.58 -4.58
CA GLN A 80 6.48 3.74 -3.27
C GLN A 80 5.84 2.41 -2.82
N ARG A 81 6.02 2.07 -1.54
CA ARG A 81 5.48 0.85 -0.95
C ARG A 81 4.09 1.07 -0.37
N TRP A 82 3.26 0.06 -0.56
CA TRP A 82 1.87 0.00 -0.11
C TRP A 82 1.55 -1.39 0.44
N SER A 83 0.54 -1.47 1.30
CA SER A 83 -0.04 -2.74 1.72
C SER A 83 -1.57 -2.69 1.65
N ILE A 84 -2.19 -3.82 1.40
CA ILE A 84 -3.63 -4.02 1.46
C ILE A 84 -3.86 -5.04 2.56
N LEU A 85 -4.71 -4.70 3.54
CA LEU A 85 -4.89 -5.50 4.75
C LEU A 85 -6.38 -5.71 5.02
N TYR A 86 -6.76 -6.97 5.18
CA TYR A 86 -7.98 -7.38 5.86
C TYR A 86 -7.62 -7.85 7.27
N MET A 87 -8.30 -7.31 8.28
CA MET A 87 -8.07 -7.64 9.69
C MET A 87 -9.36 -8.15 10.35
N ASP A 88 -9.33 -9.40 10.80
CA ASP A 88 -10.39 -10.00 11.62
C ASP A 88 -10.07 -9.78 13.10
N PHE A 89 -10.53 -8.64 13.63
CA PHE A 89 -10.32 -8.28 15.04
C PHE A 89 -10.95 -9.28 16.02
N GLY A 90 -11.91 -10.11 15.59
CA GLY A 90 -12.49 -11.17 16.42
C GLY A 90 -11.53 -12.36 16.64
N LYS A 91 -10.55 -12.53 15.76
CA LYS A 91 -9.50 -13.56 15.87
C LYS A 91 -8.16 -13.01 16.34
N MET A 92 -8.06 -11.70 16.56
CA MET A 92 -6.82 -11.07 17.01
C MET A 92 -6.44 -11.62 18.38
N PRO A 93 -5.22 -12.17 18.55
CA PRO A 93 -4.78 -12.66 19.85
C PRO A 93 -4.72 -11.50 20.85
N LEU A 94 -5.60 -11.55 21.84
CA LEU A 94 -5.51 -10.74 23.05
C LEU A 94 -4.39 -11.37 23.88
N GLY A 95 -3.25 -10.68 23.99
CA GLY A 95 -2.06 -11.18 24.67
C GLY A 95 -2.25 -11.59 26.12
#